data_AF-A0A961TWY0-F1
#
_entry.id   AF-A0A961TWY0-F1
#
_cell.length_a   1.000
_cell.length_b   1.000
_cell.length_c   1.000
_cell.angle_alpha   90.00
_cell.angle_beta   90.00
_cell.angle_gamma   90.00
#
_symmetry.space_group_name_H-M   'P 1'
#
loop_
_entity.id
_entity.type
_entity.pdbx_description
1 polymer ?
#
loop_
_entity_poly.entity_id
_entity_poly.type
_entity_poly.pdbx_seq_one_letter_code
_entity_poly.pdbx_strand_id
1 'polypeptide(L)'
;MHKYEDGFVVRLFPDQYFASPGQPKPYFAAADAPKPGQNAFVLYRTHHQLLTYPPPPTWRVRTLSLNGVAISERTAGAIDEGEYVLRIAAHGNSAARTEGPPQGIFAPEYANENANFLAKCILAWLTAHTVDSPYVAAQTEHLEAVLAHHGLFDPKEWEALGLLRSGFSSCPLCMKLIKYNELHDQIAFSDETSLLNASEQVANATRSTVVNLFHMVPLTYSDIEHIPQNVAWGHAICNTKLGQRRCYPIPQLIAAGLKVGTVDGDGTVSTFGWASENLEMIRSPAGAVWIRIVEDHLSAEEQSILLEYLKMFEGD
;
A
#
# COMPACT_ATOMS: atom_id res chain seq x y z
N MET A 1 -4.91 19.47 7.31
CA MET A 1 -6.12 18.98 6.63
C MET A 1 -6.18 19.37 5.14
N HIS A 2 -5.06 19.74 4.49
CA HIS A 2 -5.02 20.21 3.09
C HIS A 2 -4.43 19.20 2.09
N LYS A 3 -4.30 17.92 2.45
CA LYS A 3 -3.61 16.92 1.60
C LYS A 3 -4.51 16.21 0.57
N TYR A 4 -5.83 16.37 0.62
CA TYR A 4 -6.77 15.75 -0.33
C TYR A 4 -7.42 16.85 -1.17
N GLU A 5 -7.11 16.91 -2.47
CA GLU A 5 -7.64 17.95 -3.38
C GLU A 5 -9.16 17.82 -3.54
N ASP A 6 -9.66 16.58 -3.57
CA ASP A 6 -11.08 16.25 -3.73
C ASP A 6 -11.84 16.22 -2.39
N GLY A 7 -11.19 16.63 -1.30
CA GLY A 7 -11.71 16.53 0.05
C GLY A 7 -11.68 15.12 0.62
N PHE A 8 -12.26 14.94 1.80
CA PHE A 8 -12.32 13.66 2.49
C PHE A 8 -13.55 13.60 3.39
N VAL A 9 -13.96 12.38 3.74
CA VAL A 9 -14.98 12.11 4.76
C VAL A 9 -14.36 11.38 5.93
N VAL A 10 -14.66 11.80 7.15
CA VAL A 10 -14.13 11.19 8.36
C VAL A 10 -14.99 10.01 8.79
N ARG A 11 -14.39 8.83 8.89
CA ARG A 11 -15.03 7.65 9.50
C ARG A 11 -14.82 7.69 11.02
N LEU A 12 -15.92 7.64 11.76
CA LEU A 12 -15.92 7.54 13.22
C LEU A 12 -16.48 6.19 13.67
N PHE A 13 -15.95 5.64 14.75
CA PHE A 13 -16.60 4.54 15.48
C PHE A 13 -17.56 5.09 16.55
N PRO A 14 -18.61 4.34 16.93
CA PRO A 14 -19.59 4.79 17.92
C PRO A 14 -18.94 5.20 19.24
N ASP A 15 -17.98 4.41 19.73
CA ASP A 15 -17.21 4.66 20.94
C ASP A 15 -16.23 5.84 20.81
N GLN A 16 -15.87 6.24 19.59
CA GLN A 16 -15.13 7.48 19.36
C GLN A 16 -16.07 8.69 19.45
N TYR A 17 -17.25 8.61 18.83
CA TYR A 17 -18.18 9.74 18.72
C TYR A 17 -19.02 10.01 19.97
N PHE A 18 -19.62 8.97 20.55
CA PHE A 18 -20.57 9.09 21.65
C PHE A 18 -19.88 9.00 23.02
N ALA A 19 -20.29 9.86 23.96
CA ALA A 19 -19.95 9.74 25.38
C ALA A 19 -20.90 8.77 26.10
N SER A 20 -22.15 8.73 25.65
CA SER A 20 -23.23 7.88 26.16
C SER A 20 -24.28 7.71 25.06
N PRO A 21 -25.29 6.82 25.20
CA PRO A 21 -26.32 6.62 24.18
C PRO A 21 -26.93 7.95 23.70
N GLY A 22 -26.78 8.25 22.41
CA GLY A 22 -27.32 9.47 21.79
C GLY A 22 -26.64 10.79 22.14
N GLN A 23 -25.59 10.80 22.99
CA GLN A 23 -24.87 12.02 23.35
C GLN A 23 -23.44 12.02 22.78
N PRO A 24 -23.11 12.95 21.87
CA PRO A 24 -21.73 13.12 21.38
C PRO A 24 -20.77 13.53 22.50
N LYS A 25 -19.49 13.18 22.37
CA LYS A 25 -18.45 13.67 23.28
C LYS A 25 -18.29 15.20 23.14
N PRO A 26 -17.94 15.92 24.24
CA PRO A 26 -17.87 17.38 24.24
C PRO A 26 -16.98 18.00 23.14
N TYR A 27 -15.88 17.35 22.77
CA TYR A 27 -15.00 17.89 21.72
C TYR A 27 -15.64 17.92 20.33
N PHE A 28 -16.71 17.15 20.07
CA PHE A 28 -17.47 17.24 18.82
C PHE A 28 -18.41 18.46 18.76
N ALA A 29 -18.49 19.25 19.83
CA ALA A 29 -19.18 20.54 19.81
C ALA A 29 -18.33 21.65 19.17
N ALA A 30 -17.03 21.43 18.95
CA ALA A 30 -16.16 22.40 18.31
C ALA A 30 -16.57 22.63 16.84
N ALA A 31 -16.36 23.85 16.33
CA ALA A 31 -16.84 24.25 15.00
C ALA A 31 -16.20 23.43 13.87
N ASP A 32 -14.94 23.06 14.05
CA ASP A 32 -14.07 22.31 13.15
C ASP A 32 -14.10 20.78 13.37
N ALA A 33 -14.83 20.31 14.39
CA ALA A 33 -14.94 18.89 14.65
C ALA A 33 -15.71 18.16 13.53
N PRO A 34 -15.39 16.89 13.24
CA PRO A 34 -16.12 16.09 12.26
C PRO A 34 -17.60 15.92 12.65
N LYS A 35 -18.51 16.18 11.71
CA LYS A 35 -19.97 16.15 11.91
C LYS A 35 -20.60 15.02 11.08
N PRO A 36 -21.17 13.98 11.74
CA PRO A 36 -21.92 12.94 11.05
C PRO A 36 -23.01 13.53 10.15
N GLY A 37 -23.09 13.04 8.90
CA GLY A 37 -24.04 13.51 7.90
C GLY A 37 -23.57 14.71 7.06
N GLN A 38 -22.42 15.31 7.40
CA GLN A 38 -21.82 16.42 6.62
C GLN A 38 -20.45 16.00 6.07
N ASN A 39 -19.42 16.03 6.91
CA ASN A 39 -18.04 15.67 6.58
C ASN A 39 -17.56 14.42 7.35
N ALA A 40 -18.48 13.73 8.03
CA ALA A 40 -18.21 12.47 8.72
C ALA A 40 -19.40 11.50 8.63
N PHE A 41 -19.16 10.24 9.01
CA PHE A 41 -20.20 9.26 9.27
C PHE A 41 -19.76 8.29 10.37
N VAL A 42 -20.73 7.65 11.03
CA VAL A 42 -20.48 6.64 12.06
C VAL A 42 -20.59 5.22 11.47
N LEU A 43 -19.54 4.42 11.62
CA LEU A 43 -19.50 3.01 11.20
C LEU A 43 -19.71 2.08 12.39
N TYR A 44 -20.82 1.35 12.39
CA TYR A 44 -21.07 0.27 13.35
C TYR A 44 -20.48 -1.05 12.85
N ARG A 45 -19.60 -1.67 13.65
CA ARG A 45 -18.94 -2.95 13.30
C ARG A 45 -19.39 -4.13 14.16
N THR A 46 -19.91 -3.88 15.36
CA THR A 46 -20.30 -4.95 16.29
C THR A 46 -21.70 -4.76 16.82
N HIS A 47 -22.35 -5.88 17.19
CA HIS A 47 -23.63 -5.85 17.90
C HIS A 47 -23.53 -5.08 19.22
N HIS A 48 -22.41 -5.22 19.94
CA HIS A 48 -22.17 -4.48 21.18
C HIS A 48 -22.16 -2.96 20.96
N GLN A 49 -21.43 -2.47 19.95
CA GLN A 49 -21.41 -1.03 19.63
C GLN A 49 -22.81 -0.50 19.31
N LEU A 50 -23.61 -1.26 18.56
CA LEU A 50 -24.96 -0.87 18.19
C LEU A 50 -25.92 -0.81 19.38
N LEU A 51 -25.79 -1.75 20.32
CA LEU A 51 -26.61 -1.79 21.54
C LEU A 51 -26.19 -0.70 22.54
N THR A 52 -24.88 -0.50 22.73
CA THR A 52 -24.35 0.47 23.70
C THR A 52 -24.52 1.91 23.21
N TYR A 53 -24.39 2.16 21.91
CA TYR A 53 -24.47 3.50 21.34
C TYR A 53 -25.42 3.52 20.13
N PRO A 54 -26.73 3.28 20.32
CA PRO A 54 -27.67 3.24 19.20
C PRO A 54 -27.68 4.59 18.46
N PRO A 55 -27.81 4.59 17.12
CA PRO A 55 -27.98 5.82 16.36
C PRO A 55 -29.18 6.63 16.92
N PRO A 56 -29.05 7.96 17.05
CA PRO A 56 -30.17 8.82 17.37
C PRO A 56 -31.37 8.58 16.44
N PRO A 57 -32.62 8.67 16.91
CA PRO A 57 -33.81 8.45 16.07
C PRO A 57 -33.92 9.39 14.86
N THR A 58 -33.24 10.54 14.91
CA THR A 58 -33.20 11.53 13.83
C THR A 58 -32.16 11.21 12.76
N TRP A 59 -31.24 10.28 13.04
CA TRP A 59 -30.22 9.88 12.09
C TRP A 59 -30.79 8.92 11.06
N ARG A 60 -30.27 9.01 9.85
CA ARG A 60 -30.60 8.18 8.71
C ARG A 60 -29.40 7.34 8.31
N VAL A 61 -29.69 6.13 7.86
CA VAL A 61 -28.69 5.28 7.20
C VAL A 61 -28.17 6.06 6.00
N ARG A 62 -26.84 6.04 5.82
CA ARG A 62 -26.20 6.72 4.71
C ARG A 62 -26.65 6.10 3.39
N THR A 63 -26.96 6.92 2.39
CA THR A 63 -27.39 6.54 1.04
C THR A 63 -26.60 7.32 -0.01
N LEU A 64 -26.62 6.83 -1.25
CA LEU A 64 -26.10 7.56 -2.41
C LEU A 64 -27.25 8.22 -3.15
N SER A 65 -27.06 9.48 -3.55
CA SER A 65 -28.00 10.22 -4.40
C SER A 65 -27.27 10.81 -5.62
N LEU A 66 -27.94 10.90 -6.75
CA LEU A 66 -27.48 11.65 -7.93
C LEU A 66 -28.65 12.51 -8.39
N ASN A 67 -28.45 13.83 -8.47
CA ASN A 67 -29.51 14.80 -8.81
C ASN A 67 -30.77 14.64 -7.94
N GLY A 68 -30.60 14.32 -6.65
CA GLY A 68 -31.69 14.11 -5.69
C GLY A 68 -32.39 12.75 -5.79
N VAL A 69 -31.94 11.85 -6.65
CA VAL A 69 -32.49 10.49 -6.81
C VAL A 69 -31.56 9.47 -6.17
N ALA A 70 -32.10 8.57 -5.35
CA ALA A 70 -31.31 7.51 -4.72
C ALA A 70 -30.75 6.52 -5.77
N ILE A 71 -29.48 6.14 -5.61
CA ILE A 71 -28.79 5.18 -6.47
C ILE A 71 -28.11 4.09 -5.63
N SER A 72 -27.89 2.91 -6.22
CA SER A 72 -27.26 1.76 -5.55
C SER A 72 -25.75 1.68 -5.77
N GLU A 73 -25.23 2.32 -6.81
CA GLU A 73 -23.82 2.28 -7.21
C GLU A 73 -23.22 3.68 -7.22
N ARG A 74 -21.98 3.79 -6.75
CA ARG A 74 -21.27 5.07 -6.74
C ARG A 74 -20.83 5.42 -8.16
N THR A 75 -21.21 6.61 -8.61
CA THR A 75 -20.82 7.16 -9.91
C THR A 75 -20.32 8.59 -9.75
N ALA A 76 -19.71 9.14 -10.81
CA ALA A 76 -19.26 10.53 -10.82
C ALA A 76 -20.43 11.49 -10.53
N GLY A 77 -20.22 12.42 -9.60
CA GLY A 77 -21.25 13.38 -9.15
C GLY A 77 -22.26 12.82 -8.14
N ALA A 78 -22.15 11.54 -7.74
CA ALA A 78 -22.97 11.01 -6.67
C ALA A 78 -22.60 11.64 -5.32
N ILE A 79 -23.62 11.94 -4.50
CA ILE A 79 -23.48 12.53 -3.18
C ILE A 79 -23.85 11.47 -2.14
N ASP A 80 -23.06 11.39 -1.07
CA ASP A 80 -23.43 10.59 0.10
C ASP A 80 -24.19 11.44 1.11
N GLU A 81 -25.36 10.95 1.54
CA GLU A 81 -26.23 11.61 2.51
C GLU A 81 -26.53 10.67 3.66
N GLY A 82 -26.65 11.18 4.88
CA GLY A 82 -26.98 10.39 6.09
C GLY A 82 -25.77 10.13 7.00
N GLU A 83 -26.05 9.78 8.24
CA GLU A 83 -25.12 9.93 9.36
C GLU A 83 -24.35 8.64 9.69
N TYR A 84 -24.86 7.46 9.33
CA TYR A 84 -24.27 6.20 9.75
C TYR A 84 -24.43 5.04 8.76
N VAL A 85 -23.60 4.01 8.90
CA VAL A 85 -23.70 2.73 8.17
C VAL A 85 -23.47 1.55 9.10
N LEU A 86 -24.01 0.37 8.75
CA LEU A 86 -23.82 -0.87 9.50
C LEU A 86 -23.02 -1.86 8.67
N ARG A 87 -21.96 -2.40 9.26
CA ARG A 87 -21.17 -3.54 8.75
C ARG A 87 -20.92 -4.50 9.90
N ILE A 88 -22.00 -5.10 10.41
CA ILE A 88 -21.97 -5.96 11.60
C ILE A 88 -22.02 -7.41 11.14
N ALA A 89 -20.97 -8.16 11.45
CA ALA A 89 -20.92 -9.59 11.20
C ALA A 89 -21.86 -10.36 12.15
N ALA A 90 -22.31 -11.54 11.72
CA ALA A 90 -23.10 -12.42 12.59
C ALA A 90 -22.26 -12.86 13.80
N HIS A 91 -22.89 -12.90 14.98
CA HIS A 91 -22.22 -13.33 16.21
C HIS A 91 -23.22 -14.04 17.14
N GLY A 92 -22.94 -15.31 17.45
CA GLY A 92 -23.87 -16.17 18.19
C GLY A 92 -25.22 -16.26 17.47
N ASN A 93 -26.30 -15.93 18.17
CA ASN A 93 -27.66 -15.91 17.63
C ASN A 93 -28.05 -14.60 16.91
N SER A 94 -27.14 -13.62 16.85
CA SER A 94 -27.41 -12.33 16.20
C SER A 94 -27.05 -12.40 14.72
N ALA A 95 -28.03 -12.11 13.86
CA ALA A 95 -27.84 -12.08 12.42
C ALA A 95 -26.96 -10.90 11.98
N ALA A 96 -26.19 -11.10 10.91
CA ALA A 96 -25.41 -10.03 10.30
C ALA A 96 -26.31 -8.88 9.83
N ARG A 97 -25.80 -7.64 9.92
CA ARG A 97 -26.48 -6.44 9.45
C ARG A 97 -25.56 -5.61 8.56
N THR A 98 -25.99 -5.42 7.32
CA THR A 98 -25.29 -4.60 6.33
C THR A 98 -26.26 -3.56 5.80
N GLU A 99 -26.09 -2.31 6.22
CA GLU A 99 -26.97 -1.19 5.83
C GLU A 99 -26.14 0.00 5.34
N GLY A 100 -26.63 0.66 4.29
CA GLY A 100 -25.95 1.75 3.59
C GLY A 100 -24.89 1.25 2.59
N PRO A 101 -24.50 2.08 1.62
CA PRO A 101 -23.57 1.71 0.55
C PRO A 101 -22.13 1.62 1.07
N PRO A 102 -21.22 0.91 0.38
CA PRO A 102 -19.80 0.92 0.70
C PRO A 102 -19.25 2.35 0.80
N GLN A 103 -18.48 2.63 1.85
CA GLN A 103 -17.94 3.95 2.14
C GLN A 103 -16.41 3.93 2.04
N GLY A 104 -15.89 4.87 1.25
CA GLY A 104 -14.46 5.11 1.06
C GLY A 104 -13.76 4.12 0.12
N ILE A 105 -12.58 4.53 -0.33
CA ILE A 105 -11.49 3.70 -0.83
C ILE A 105 -10.44 3.58 0.30
N PHE A 106 -9.51 2.61 0.23
CA PHE A 106 -8.42 2.52 1.20
C PHE A 106 -7.64 3.84 1.21
N ALA A 107 -7.77 4.63 2.29
CA ALA A 107 -7.35 6.03 2.34
C ALA A 107 -5.86 6.32 2.03
N PRO A 108 -4.91 5.39 2.24
CA PRO A 108 -3.53 5.56 1.80
C PRO A 108 -3.36 5.56 0.27
N GLU A 109 -4.29 5.01 -0.52
CA GLU A 109 -4.19 4.95 -1.99
C GLU A 109 -4.70 6.22 -2.70
N TYR A 110 -4.63 7.38 -2.05
CA TYR A 110 -5.06 8.62 -2.69
C TYR A 110 -4.09 9.01 -3.82
N ALA A 111 -4.65 9.09 -5.04
CA ALA A 111 -3.98 9.64 -6.21
C ALA A 111 -4.93 10.66 -6.86
N ASN A 112 -4.51 11.91 -6.98
CA ASN A 112 -5.23 12.88 -7.80
C ASN A 112 -5.18 12.46 -9.29
N GLU A 113 -5.99 13.11 -10.12
CA GLU A 113 -6.13 12.75 -11.53
C GLU A 113 -4.78 12.77 -12.27
N ASN A 114 -3.95 13.78 -12.00
CA ASN A 114 -2.65 13.94 -12.63
C ASN A 114 -1.65 12.85 -12.19
N ALA A 115 -1.53 12.58 -10.89
CA ALA A 115 -0.65 11.52 -10.36
C ALA A 115 -1.06 10.15 -10.89
N ASN A 116 -2.36 9.86 -10.95
CA ASN A 116 -2.89 8.62 -11.52
C ASN A 116 -2.59 8.51 -13.02
N PHE A 117 -2.75 9.60 -13.78
CA PHE A 117 -2.40 9.64 -15.20
C PHE A 117 -0.91 9.36 -15.43
N LEU A 118 -0.03 10.03 -14.67
CA LEU A 118 1.42 9.86 -14.81
C LEU A 118 1.89 8.46 -14.38
N ALA A 119 1.30 7.89 -13.32
CA ALA A 119 1.56 6.50 -12.93
C ALA A 119 1.17 5.51 -14.04
N LYS A 120 0.03 5.73 -14.70
CA LYS A 120 -0.38 4.93 -15.87
C LYS A 120 0.59 5.07 -17.04
N CYS A 121 1.11 6.27 -17.30
CA CYS A 121 2.12 6.48 -18.34
C CYS A 121 3.41 5.68 -18.05
N ILE A 122 3.91 5.70 -16.80
CA ILE A 122 5.07 4.90 -16.38
C ILE A 122 4.79 3.41 -16.58
N LEU A 123 3.68 2.90 -16.05
CA LEU A 123 3.33 1.48 -16.15
C LEU A 123 3.13 1.03 -17.60
N ALA A 124 2.48 1.85 -18.44
CA ALA A 124 2.32 1.55 -19.86
C ALA A 124 3.65 1.51 -20.60
N TRP A 125 4.56 2.44 -20.29
CA TRP A 125 5.91 2.43 -20.86
C TRP A 125 6.68 1.17 -20.44
N LEU A 126 6.62 0.80 -19.15
CA LEU A 126 7.20 -0.44 -18.64
C LEU A 126 6.57 -1.69 -19.28
N THR A 127 5.27 -1.69 -19.57
CA THR A 127 4.61 -2.80 -20.30
C THR A 127 5.17 -2.98 -21.71
N ALA A 128 5.46 -1.89 -22.42
CA ALA A 128 6.09 -1.99 -23.73
C ALA A 128 7.54 -2.50 -23.66
N HIS A 129 8.21 -2.31 -22.52
CA HIS A 129 9.60 -2.72 -22.30
C HIS A 129 9.73 -4.07 -21.57
N THR A 130 8.66 -4.87 -21.47
CA THR A 130 8.79 -6.26 -21.02
C THR A 130 9.49 -7.13 -22.06
N VAL A 131 10.07 -8.24 -21.63
CA VAL A 131 10.56 -9.28 -22.55
C VAL A 131 9.39 -9.84 -23.36
N ASP A 132 9.61 -10.07 -24.65
CA ASP A 132 8.60 -10.56 -25.60
C ASP A 132 7.36 -9.64 -25.74
N SER A 133 7.51 -8.34 -25.46
CA SER A 133 6.42 -7.38 -25.66
C SER A 133 6.01 -7.31 -27.14
N PRO A 134 4.70 -7.31 -27.45
CA PRO A 134 4.22 -7.11 -28.81
C PRO A 134 4.35 -5.64 -29.25
N TYR A 135 4.64 -4.74 -28.31
CA TYR A 135 4.83 -3.32 -28.59
C TYR A 135 6.28 -3.02 -28.97
N VAL A 136 6.46 -2.06 -29.87
CA VAL A 136 7.79 -1.58 -30.28
C VAL A 136 8.08 -0.21 -29.67
N ALA A 137 9.36 0.13 -29.50
CA ALA A 137 9.79 1.40 -28.89
C ALA A 137 9.17 2.65 -29.53
N ALA A 138 8.95 2.65 -30.86
CA ALA A 138 8.29 3.77 -31.54
C ALA A 138 6.85 4.03 -31.04
N GLN A 139 6.17 3.02 -30.50
CA GLN A 139 4.82 3.17 -29.95
C GLN A 139 4.81 3.85 -28.58
N THR A 140 5.96 3.95 -27.89
CA THR A 140 6.05 4.60 -26.58
C THR A 140 6.58 6.03 -26.62
N GLU A 141 6.99 6.56 -27.77
CA GLU A 141 7.56 7.92 -27.89
C GLU A 141 6.65 9.01 -27.29
N HIS A 142 5.34 8.87 -27.46
CA HIS A 142 4.37 9.80 -26.87
C HIS A 142 4.36 9.73 -25.33
N LEU A 143 4.52 8.55 -24.74
CA LEU A 143 4.63 8.38 -23.28
C LEU A 143 5.93 8.99 -22.78
N GLU A 144 7.04 8.79 -23.50
CA GLU A 144 8.34 9.38 -23.16
C GLU A 144 8.26 10.91 -23.17
N ALA A 145 7.63 11.50 -24.19
CA ALA A 145 7.44 12.94 -24.26
C ALA A 145 6.61 13.48 -23.09
N VAL A 146 5.52 12.80 -22.71
CA VAL A 146 4.71 13.15 -21.54
C VAL A 146 5.54 13.06 -20.27
N LEU A 147 6.20 11.93 -20.03
CA LEU A 147 7.00 11.72 -18.82
C LEU A 147 8.18 12.69 -18.73
N ALA A 148 8.86 12.96 -19.84
CA ALA A 148 9.96 13.93 -19.90
C ALA A 148 9.48 15.36 -19.61
N HIS A 149 8.31 15.75 -20.13
CA HIS A 149 7.71 17.06 -19.82
C HIS A 149 7.48 17.26 -18.31
N HIS A 150 7.10 16.19 -17.62
CA HIS A 150 6.91 16.19 -16.16
C HIS A 150 8.19 15.88 -15.36
N GLY A 151 9.35 15.75 -16.01
CA GLY A 151 10.62 15.42 -15.35
C GLY A 151 10.67 14.01 -14.75
N LEU A 152 9.87 13.08 -15.28
CA LEU A 152 9.72 11.70 -14.79
C LEU A 152 10.45 10.67 -15.65
N PHE A 153 10.92 11.05 -16.83
CA PHE A 153 11.59 10.13 -17.75
C PHE A 153 13.10 10.10 -17.50
N ASP A 154 13.54 9.19 -16.65
CA ASP A 154 14.96 8.88 -16.43
C ASP A 154 15.19 7.36 -16.39
N PRO A 155 15.43 6.72 -17.54
CA PRO A 155 15.72 5.29 -17.59
C PRO A 155 16.95 4.86 -16.78
N LYS A 156 17.93 5.75 -16.55
CA LYS A 156 19.11 5.43 -15.73
C LYS A 156 18.75 5.36 -14.27
N GLU A 157 17.91 6.29 -13.81
CA GLU A 157 17.34 6.22 -12.47
C GLU A 157 16.48 4.96 -12.31
N TRP A 158 15.68 4.60 -13.30
CA TRP A 158 14.85 3.39 -13.25
C TRP A 158 15.67 2.09 -13.19
N GLU A 159 16.80 2.00 -13.89
CA GLU A 159 17.78 0.92 -13.72
C GLU A 159 18.35 0.90 -12.28
N ALA A 160 18.71 2.06 -11.74
CA ALA A 160 19.24 2.16 -10.38
C ALA A 160 18.20 1.77 -9.31
N LEU A 161 16.92 2.05 -9.56
CA LEU A 161 15.79 1.65 -8.71
C LEU A 161 15.41 0.16 -8.90
N GLY A 162 15.89 -0.49 -9.97
CA GLY A 162 15.58 -1.87 -10.33
C GLY A 162 14.26 -2.07 -11.07
N LEU A 163 13.65 -0.99 -11.57
CA LEU A 163 12.50 -1.04 -12.48
C LEU A 163 12.90 -1.55 -13.85
N LEU A 164 14.15 -1.29 -14.25
CA LEU A 164 14.75 -1.80 -15.47
C LEU A 164 15.98 -2.65 -15.17
N ARG A 165 16.25 -3.55 -16.12
CA ARG A 165 17.51 -4.28 -16.23
C ARG A 165 17.86 -4.48 -17.69
N SER A 166 18.96 -3.87 -18.11
CA SER A 166 19.41 -3.86 -19.50
C SER A 166 18.34 -3.33 -20.47
N GLY A 167 17.59 -2.31 -20.06
CA GLY A 167 16.52 -1.69 -20.85
C GLY A 167 15.18 -2.43 -20.88
N PHE A 168 15.08 -3.57 -20.18
CA PHE A 168 13.81 -4.31 -20.04
C PHE A 168 13.24 -4.13 -18.63
N SER A 169 11.92 -4.11 -18.53
CA SER A 169 11.20 -4.09 -17.27
C SER A 169 11.57 -5.27 -16.38
N SER A 170 11.89 -4.99 -15.12
CA SER A 170 12.23 -5.98 -14.11
C SER A 170 11.41 -5.78 -12.85
N CYS A 171 11.17 -6.88 -12.14
CA CYS A 171 10.59 -6.82 -10.80
C CYS A 171 11.60 -6.16 -9.85
N PRO A 172 11.27 -5.04 -9.18
CA PRO A 172 12.24 -4.29 -8.38
C PRO A 172 12.81 -5.08 -7.19
N LEU A 173 12.04 -6.04 -6.69
CA LEU A 173 12.44 -6.85 -5.54
C LEU A 173 13.39 -7.99 -5.94
N CYS A 174 13.06 -8.79 -6.95
CA CYS A 174 13.85 -9.97 -7.32
C CYS A 174 14.78 -9.75 -8.52
N MET A 175 14.70 -8.59 -9.18
CA MET A 175 15.51 -8.18 -10.35
C MET A 175 15.42 -9.14 -11.56
N LYS A 176 14.40 -10.01 -11.58
CA LYS A 176 14.09 -10.83 -12.75
C LYS A 176 13.38 -9.97 -13.78
N LEU A 177 13.72 -10.17 -15.04
CA LEU A 177 13.01 -9.57 -16.16
C LEU A 177 11.56 -10.03 -16.16
N ILE A 178 10.67 -9.11 -16.45
CA ILE A 178 9.24 -9.37 -16.59
C ILE A 178 8.97 -9.72 -18.05
N LYS A 179 8.31 -10.85 -18.27
CA LYS A 179 7.80 -11.23 -19.59
C LYS A 179 6.40 -10.69 -19.79
N TYR A 180 6.08 -10.33 -21.03
CA TYR A 180 4.79 -9.74 -21.37
C TYR A 180 3.60 -10.63 -20.96
N ASN A 181 3.71 -11.95 -21.15
CA ASN A 181 2.65 -12.89 -20.76
C ASN A 181 2.38 -12.93 -19.24
N GLU A 182 3.38 -12.65 -18.40
CA GLU A 182 3.21 -12.64 -16.94
C GLU A 182 2.24 -11.53 -16.45
N LEU A 183 2.01 -10.49 -17.27
CA LEU A 183 1.00 -9.45 -17.02
C LEU A 183 -0.44 -9.96 -17.21
N HIS A 184 -0.62 -11.14 -17.80
CA HIS A 184 -1.91 -11.70 -18.16
C HIS A 184 -2.16 -13.08 -17.51
N ASP A 185 -1.08 -13.83 -17.24
CA ASP A 185 -1.14 -15.14 -16.61
C ASP A 185 -1.61 -15.03 -15.16
N GLN A 186 -2.53 -15.92 -14.76
CA GLN A 186 -3.05 -15.99 -13.39
C GLN A 186 -2.05 -16.69 -12.48
N ILE A 187 -1.86 -16.15 -11.27
CA ILE A 187 -1.01 -16.82 -10.28
C ILE A 187 -1.74 -18.02 -9.64
N ALA A 188 -1.07 -19.17 -9.58
CA ALA A 188 -1.48 -20.30 -8.76
C ALA A 188 -0.58 -20.36 -7.52
N PHE A 189 -1.14 -20.16 -6.33
CA PHE A 189 -0.38 -20.20 -5.06
C PHE A 189 -0.19 -21.64 -4.52
N SER A 190 -0.15 -22.65 -5.38
CA SER A 190 -0.15 -24.07 -4.98
C SER A 190 1.19 -24.60 -4.44
N ASP A 191 2.28 -23.84 -4.54
CA ASP A 191 3.60 -24.27 -4.06
C ASP A 191 3.90 -23.73 -2.63
N GLU A 192 3.69 -24.61 -1.65
CA GLU A 192 3.58 -24.40 -0.19
C GLU A 192 4.79 -23.80 0.56
N THR A 193 5.90 -23.45 -0.09
CA THR A 193 7.05 -22.80 0.60
C THR A 193 7.03 -21.28 0.55
N SER A 194 6.15 -20.68 -0.25
CA SER A 194 6.16 -19.23 -0.53
C SER A 194 5.24 -18.38 0.36
N LEU A 195 4.42 -19.01 1.22
CA LEU A 195 3.43 -18.34 2.08
C LEU A 195 3.93 -18.03 3.50
N LEU A 196 5.14 -18.48 3.87
CA LEU A 196 5.67 -18.32 5.24
C LEU A 196 5.86 -16.87 5.71
N ASN A 197 5.81 -15.89 4.79
CA ASN A 197 5.95 -14.46 5.07
C ASN A 197 4.70 -13.64 4.66
N ALA A 198 3.62 -14.28 4.20
CA ALA A 198 2.41 -13.57 3.80
C ALA A 198 1.56 -13.27 5.05
N SER A 199 1.19 -12.00 5.26
CA SER A 199 0.09 -11.66 6.17
C SER A 199 -1.20 -12.37 5.71
N GLU A 200 -2.06 -12.78 6.65
CA GLU A 200 -3.34 -13.48 6.36
C GLU A 200 -4.01 -12.92 5.11
N GLN A 201 -4.13 -13.76 4.07
CA GLN A 201 -4.86 -13.39 2.86
C GLN A 201 -6.36 -13.31 3.21
N VAL A 202 -6.95 -12.14 2.96
CA VAL A 202 -8.40 -11.96 3.04
C VAL A 202 -9.04 -12.81 1.95
N ALA A 203 -9.88 -13.77 2.34
CA ALA A 203 -10.66 -14.57 1.41
C ALA A 203 -11.44 -13.66 0.45
N ASN A 204 -11.30 -13.91 -0.86
CA ASN A 204 -11.81 -13.10 -1.99
C ASN A 204 -10.97 -11.88 -2.41
N ALA A 205 -9.73 -11.73 -1.96
CA ALA A 205 -8.78 -10.85 -2.62
C ALA A 205 -8.58 -11.30 -4.08
N THR A 206 -8.96 -10.43 -4.99
CA THR A 206 -9.06 -10.58 -6.44
C THR A 206 -7.92 -11.37 -7.09
N ARG A 207 -8.30 -12.28 -7.99
CA ARG A 207 -7.50 -12.94 -9.04
C ARG A 207 -6.31 -12.07 -9.48
N SER A 208 -5.15 -12.29 -8.88
CA SER A 208 -3.93 -11.57 -9.20
C SER A 208 -3.23 -12.27 -10.36
N THR A 209 -2.73 -11.50 -11.31
CA THR A 209 -1.81 -11.99 -12.33
C THR A 209 -0.45 -12.30 -11.70
N VAL A 210 0.43 -13.01 -12.43
CA VAL A 210 1.80 -13.33 -11.99
C VAL A 210 2.59 -12.05 -11.70
N VAL A 211 2.33 -10.98 -12.46
CA VAL A 211 2.85 -9.63 -12.24
C VAL A 211 1.70 -8.65 -12.03
N ASN A 212 1.81 -7.77 -11.04
CA ASN A 212 0.84 -6.72 -10.73
C ASN A 212 1.52 -5.40 -10.35
N LEU A 213 0.72 -4.37 -10.07
CA LEU A 213 1.20 -3.08 -9.60
C LEU A 213 2.05 -3.26 -8.33
N PHE A 214 3.26 -2.71 -8.34
CA PHE A 214 4.23 -2.80 -7.27
C PHE A 214 4.56 -1.38 -6.79
N HIS A 215 4.42 -1.14 -5.48
CA HIS A 215 4.81 0.13 -4.87
C HIS A 215 6.18 -0.01 -4.21
N MET A 216 7.15 0.77 -4.67
CA MET A 216 8.51 0.83 -4.11
C MET A 216 8.53 1.38 -2.69
N VAL A 217 7.62 2.30 -2.40
CA VAL A 217 7.41 2.89 -1.08
C VAL A 217 5.96 2.61 -0.71
N PRO A 218 5.68 1.96 0.43
CA PRO A 218 4.32 1.63 0.83
C PRO A 218 3.54 2.91 1.11
N LEU A 219 2.27 2.90 0.70
CA LEU A 219 1.37 3.99 1.01
C LEU A 219 0.85 3.82 2.44
N THR A 220 1.09 4.82 3.28
CA THR A 220 0.73 4.78 4.70
C THR A 220 -0.18 5.95 5.06
N TYR A 221 -0.77 5.94 6.26
CA TYR A 221 -1.58 7.08 6.71
C TYR A 221 -0.76 8.34 6.99
N SER A 222 0.55 8.23 7.25
CA SER A 222 1.44 9.39 7.37
C SER A 222 1.77 10.00 6.00
N ASP A 223 1.93 9.12 5.00
CA ASP A 223 2.40 9.44 3.66
C ASP A 223 1.45 8.83 2.62
N ILE A 224 0.35 9.56 2.43
CA ILE A 224 -0.80 9.19 1.60
C ILE A 224 -0.65 9.57 0.13
N GLU A 225 0.40 10.33 -0.21
CA GLU A 225 0.56 10.86 -1.56
C GLU A 225 1.09 9.77 -2.48
N HIS A 226 0.28 9.41 -3.49
CA HIS A 226 0.72 8.48 -4.52
C HIS A 226 1.72 9.15 -5.45
N ILE A 227 3.00 8.79 -5.32
CA ILE A 227 4.10 9.32 -6.14
C ILE A 227 4.30 8.42 -7.38
N PRO A 228 4.15 8.93 -8.62
CA PRO A 228 4.31 8.14 -9.84
C PRO A 228 5.64 7.39 -9.95
N GLN A 229 6.75 7.99 -9.50
CA GLN A 229 8.09 7.36 -9.53
C GLN A 229 8.21 6.14 -8.62
N ASN A 230 7.28 5.95 -7.69
CA ASN A 230 7.28 4.81 -6.78
C ASN A 230 6.48 3.62 -7.32
N VAL A 231 5.90 3.68 -8.52
CA VAL A 231 5.19 2.53 -9.11
C VAL A 231 6.01 1.77 -10.13
N ALA A 232 5.81 0.46 -10.16
CA ALA A 232 6.44 -0.46 -11.09
C ALA A 232 5.52 -1.65 -11.39
N TRP A 233 5.95 -2.48 -12.34
CA TRP A 233 5.48 -3.86 -12.42
C TRP A 233 6.34 -4.75 -11.51
N GLY A 234 5.72 -5.63 -10.74
CA GLY A 234 6.44 -6.59 -9.91
C GLY A 234 5.72 -7.91 -9.77
N HIS A 235 6.46 -8.98 -9.51
CA HIS A 235 5.87 -10.31 -9.30
C HIS A 235 4.96 -10.30 -8.06
N ALA A 236 3.75 -10.84 -8.18
CA ALA A 236 2.77 -10.83 -7.10
C ALA A 236 3.29 -11.50 -5.82
N ILE A 237 4.08 -12.59 -5.94
CA ILE A 237 4.75 -13.23 -4.79
C ILE A 237 5.72 -12.27 -4.11
N CYS A 238 6.45 -11.47 -4.89
CA CYS A 238 7.39 -10.48 -4.35
C CYS A 238 6.65 -9.37 -3.60
N ASN A 239 5.56 -8.85 -4.18
CA ASN A 239 4.68 -7.89 -3.53
C ASN A 239 4.15 -8.41 -2.19
N THR A 240 3.60 -9.63 -2.17
CA THR A 240 3.09 -10.27 -0.96
C THR A 240 4.18 -10.43 0.11
N LYS A 241 5.40 -10.82 -0.29
CA LYS A 241 6.53 -10.99 0.64
C LYS A 241 7.05 -9.67 1.20
N LEU A 242 7.03 -8.59 0.41
CA LEU A 242 7.43 -7.26 0.86
C LEU A 242 6.43 -6.73 1.92
N GLY A 243 5.14 -6.91 1.66
CA GLY A 243 4.07 -6.39 2.51
C GLY A 243 4.05 -4.86 2.50
N GLN A 244 3.90 -4.25 3.68
CA GLN A 244 3.85 -2.78 3.84
C GLN A 244 5.23 -2.17 4.12
N ARG A 245 6.29 -2.72 3.51
CA ARG A 245 7.68 -2.26 3.69
C ARG A 245 8.20 -1.56 2.44
N ARG A 246 9.18 -0.69 2.61
CA ARG A 246 9.89 -0.07 1.48
C ARG A 246 10.76 -1.10 0.74
N CYS A 247 10.69 -1.11 -0.58
CA CYS A 247 11.62 -1.82 -1.43
C CYS A 247 12.88 -0.97 -1.64
N TYR A 248 13.95 -1.31 -0.93
CA TYR A 248 15.24 -0.62 -1.10
C TYR A 248 15.98 -1.13 -2.34
N PRO A 249 16.35 -0.25 -3.29
CA PRO A 249 17.23 -0.61 -4.39
C PRO A 249 18.61 -1.04 -3.90
N ILE A 250 19.23 -2.03 -4.57
CA ILE A 250 20.55 -2.54 -4.20
C ILE A 250 21.62 -1.43 -4.14
N PRO A 251 21.71 -0.49 -5.10
CA PRO A 251 22.70 0.59 -5.01
C PRO A 251 22.57 1.44 -3.74
N GLN A 252 21.35 1.65 -3.23
CA GLN A 252 21.12 2.38 -1.99
C GLN A 252 21.63 1.57 -0.78
N LEU A 253 21.38 0.26 -0.74
CA LEU A 253 21.87 -0.60 0.34
C LEU A 253 23.41 -0.71 0.33
N ILE A 254 24.02 -0.80 -0.86
CA ILE A 254 25.48 -0.79 -1.01
C ILE A 254 26.06 0.52 -0.47
N ALA A 255 25.46 1.66 -0.82
CA ALA A 255 25.90 2.98 -0.38
C ALA A 255 25.74 3.18 1.14
N ALA A 256 24.68 2.63 1.75
CA ALA A 256 24.49 2.65 3.20
C ALA A 256 25.54 1.83 3.95
N GLY A 257 26.19 0.87 3.29
CA GLY A 257 27.39 0.20 3.81
C GLY A 257 27.15 -0.88 4.88
N LEU A 258 25.91 -1.14 5.29
CA LEU A 258 25.56 -2.18 6.25
C LEU A 258 25.69 -3.57 5.63
N LYS A 259 26.91 -4.11 5.62
CA LYS A 259 27.24 -5.41 5.06
C LYS A 259 26.72 -6.54 5.96
N VAL A 260 26.19 -7.58 5.32
CA VAL A 260 25.80 -8.84 5.99
C VAL A 260 26.79 -9.90 5.59
N GLY A 261 27.37 -10.59 6.57
CA GLY A 261 28.43 -11.55 6.34
C GLY A 261 28.53 -12.64 7.40
N THR A 262 29.34 -13.66 7.13
CA THR A 262 29.77 -14.65 8.13
C THR A 262 31.11 -14.25 8.71
N VAL A 263 31.34 -14.62 9.97
CA VAL A 263 32.65 -14.54 10.62
C VAL A 263 33.14 -15.96 10.81
N ASP A 264 34.24 -16.31 10.15
CA ASP A 264 34.85 -17.63 10.29
C ASP A 264 35.63 -17.76 11.62
N GLY A 265 36.00 -18.98 11.99
CA GLY A 265 36.67 -19.25 13.27
C GLY A 265 38.05 -18.59 13.43
N ASP A 266 38.64 -18.07 12.35
CA ASP A 266 39.86 -17.28 12.33
C ASP A 266 39.62 -15.76 12.29
N GLY A 267 38.35 -15.32 12.35
CA GLY A 267 37.95 -13.93 12.29
C GLY A 267 37.78 -13.39 10.86
N THR A 268 37.93 -14.21 9.82
CA THR A 268 37.72 -13.78 8.43
C THR A 268 36.24 -13.43 8.21
N VAL A 269 35.99 -12.22 7.70
CA VAL A 269 34.64 -11.75 7.37
C VAL A 269 34.35 -12.01 5.89
N SER A 270 33.31 -12.78 5.60
CA SER A 270 32.82 -12.99 4.22
C SER A 270 31.46 -12.31 4.04
N THR A 271 31.38 -11.28 3.19
CA THR A 271 30.13 -10.54 2.94
C THR A 271 29.30 -11.21 1.84
N PHE A 272 28.01 -11.40 2.07
CA PHE A 272 27.08 -11.99 1.12
C PHE A 272 25.83 -11.13 0.83
N GLY A 273 25.72 -9.94 1.43
CA GLY A 273 24.64 -9.00 1.14
C GLY A 273 24.75 -7.67 1.89
N TRP A 274 23.68 -6.88 1.79
CA TRP A 274 23.53 -5.60 2.48
C TRP A 274 22.15 -5.49 3.14
N ALA A 275 22.12 -4.93 4.34
CA ALA A 275 20.91 -4.66 5.10
C ALA A 275 20.47 -3.19 4.95
N SER A 276 19.18 -2.92 5.04
CA SER A 276 18.68 -1.56 5.25
C SER A 276 18.97 -1.09 6.68
N GLU A 277 19.05 0.23 6.89
CA GLU A 277 19.32 0.83 8.22
C GLU A 277 18.29 0.43 9.27
N ASN A 278 17.03 0.29 8.86
CA ASN A 278 15.96 -0.17 9.74
C ASN A 278 15.92 -1.69 9.93
N LEU A 279 16.87 -2.43 9.34
CA LEU A 279 17.02 -3.88 9.40
C LEU A 279 15.81 -4.68 8.87
N GLU A 280 14.91 -4.03 8.14
CA GLU A 280 13.70 -4.65 7.59
C GLU A 280 13.96 -5.46 6.31
N MET A 281 15.11 -5.24 5.65
CA MET A 281 15.44 -5.86 4.37
C MET A 281 16.92 -6.22 4.28
N ILE A 282 17.22 -7.42 3.77
CA ILE A 282 18.56 -7.79 3.31
C ILE A 282 18.50 -8.23 1.85
N ARG A 283 19.43 -7.72 1.05
CA ARG A 283 19.58 -8.11 -0.36
C ARG A 283 20.96 -8.68 -0.64
N SER A 284 21.00 -9.74 -1.44
CA SER A 284 22.23 -10.26 -2.02
C SER A 284 22.66 -9.43 -3.24
N PRO A 285 23.93 -9.54 -3.69
CA PRO A 285 24.41 -8.87 -4.91
C PRO A 285 23.60 -9.21 -6.16
N ALA A 286 23.03 -10.40 -6.23
CA ALA A 286 22.23 -10.87 -7.37
C ALA A 286 20.74 -10.50 -7.27
N GLY A 287 20.34 -9.75 -6.24
CA GLY A 287 18.96 -9.35 -6.02
C GLY A 287 18.09 -10.40 -5.35
N ALA A 288 18.67 -11.48 -4.81
CA ALA A 288 17.93 -12.34 -3.90
C ALA A 288 17.61 -11.55 -2.63
N VAL A 289 16.39 -11.69 -2.13
CA VAL A 289 15.95 -10.99 -0.93
C VAL A 289 15.77 -12.01 0.19
N TRP A 290 16.52 -11.81 1.26
CA TRP A 290 16.28 -12.51 2.52
C TRP A 290 15.45 -11.57 3.39
N ILE A 291 14.14 -11.67 3.26
CA ILE A 291 13.22 -10.97 4.14
C ILE A 291 13.14 -11.81 5.41
N ARG A 292 13.30 -11.12 6.56
CA ARG A 292 13.06 -11.53 7.95
C ARG A 292 14.34 -11.72 8.77
N ILE A 293 14.66 -10.68 9.56
CA ILE A 293 15.46 -10.85 10.79
C ILE A 293 14.64 -10.53 12.05
N VAL A 294 13.62 -9.67 12.02
CA VAL A 294 12.95 -9.26 13.27
C VAL A 294 11.44 -9.08 13.11
N GLU A 295 10.66 -9.87 13.86
CA GLU A 295 9.27 -9.56 14.24
C GLU A 295 9.19 -8.82 15.58
N ASP A 296 10.32 -8.73 16.30
CA ASP A 296 10.37 -7.93 17.51
C ASP A 296 10.10 -6.48 17.13
N HIS A 297 9.00 -5.95 17.66
CA HIS A 297 8.75 -4.52 17.68
C HIS A 297 9.81 -3.88 18.59
N LEU A 298 11.06 -3.79 18.10
CA LEU A 298 12.10 -3.07 18.79
C LEU A 298 11.65 -1.61 18.85
N SER A 299 11.47 -1.11 20.06
CA SER A 299 11.42 0.32 20.29
C SER A 299 12.66 1.00 19.69
N ALA A 300 12.58 2.29 19.41
CA ALA A 300 13.73 3.04 18.89
C ALA A 300 14.98 2.89 19.79
N GLU A 301 14.77 2.70 21.10
CA GLU A 301 15.83 2.43 22.07
C GLU A 301 16.46 1.04 21.87
N GLU A 302 15.66 -0.01 21.75
CA GLU A 302 16.15 -1.37 21.48
C GLU A 302 16.84 -1.48 20.11
N GLN A 303 16.32 -0.77 19.11
CA GLN A 303 16.97 -0.68 17.80
C GLN A 303 18.33 0.03 17.88
N SER A 304 18.43 1.10 18.66
CA SER A 304 19.70 1.79 18.92
C SER A 304 20.71 0.87 19.61
N ILE A 305 20.28 0.11 20.63
CA ILE A 305 21.13 -0.86 21.34
C ILE A 305 21.63 -1.95 20.40
N LEU A 306 20.76 -2.49 19.54
CA LEU A 306 21.15 -3.49 18.55
C LEU A 306 22.17 -2.91 17.55
N LEU A 307 21.96 -1.68 17.06
CA LEU A 307 22.89 -1.02 16.16
C LEU A 307 24.24 -0.74 16.83
N GLU A 308 24.26 -0.34 18.11
CA GLU A 308 25.50 -0.19 18.89
C GLU A 308 26.23 -1.52 19.07
N TYR A 309 25.50 -2.59 19.37
CA TYR A 309 26.07 -3.93 19.46
C TYR A 309 26.67 -4.39 18.12
N LEU A 310 25.97 -4.14 17.00
CA LEU A 310 26.47 -4.49 15.67
C LEU A 310 27.72 -3.69 15.29
N LYS A 311 27.84 -2.42 15.69
CA LYS A 311 29.05 -1.61 15.49
C LYS A 311 30.29 -2.20 16.16
N MET A 312 30.13 -2.99 17.23
CA MET A 312 31.27 -3.69 17.86
C MET A 312 31.91 -4.75 16.93
N PHE A 313 31.23 -5.12 15.84
CA PHE A 313 31.68 -6.09 14.85
C PHE A 313 31.92 -5.47 13.47
N GLU A 314 31.88 -4.13 13.36
CA GLU A 314 32.45 -3.44 12.19
C GLU A 314 33.97 -3.65 12.23
N GLY A 315 34.47 -4.57 11.41
CA GLY A 315 35.92 -4.72 11.20
C GLY A 315 36.49 -3.51 10.46
N ASP A 316 37.73 -3.15 10.82
CA ASP A 316 38.53 -2.08 10.17
C ASP A 316 38.66 -2.25 8.64
#